data_AF-A0A848WBC6-F1
#
_entry.id   AF-A0A848WBC6-F1
#
_cell.length_a   1.000
_cell.length_b   1.000
_cell.length_c   1.000
_cell.angle_alpha   90.00
_cell.angle_beta   90.00
_cell.angle_gamma   90.00
#
_symmetry.space_group_name_H-M   'P 1'
#
loop_
_entity.id
_entity.type
_entity.pdbx_description
1 polymer ?
#
loop_
_entity_poly.entity_id
_entity_poly.type
_entity_poly.pdbx_seq_one_letter_code
_entity_poly.pdbx_strand_id
1 'polypeptide(L)'
;PIVIYPEGTRTQPGTRQPYHPGIAALYSGLDLPVVPIALNSGLFWPRRSVQMNPGTITVEYLPPLPPGGDRRQFMRNLEEAIEGTSERLYREALSQFFPEKTKAHEESAPGCG
;
A
#
# COMPACT_ATOMS: atom_id res chain seq x y z
N PRO A 1 -17.42 -1.33 -12.01
CA PRO A 1 -16.03 -1.00 -11.58
C PRO A 1 -15.51 -2.13 -10.69
N ILE A 2 -14.24 -2.50 -10.82
CA ILE A 2 -13.62 -3.61 -10.06
C ILE A 2 -12.54 -3.02 -9.14
N VAL A 3 -12.54 -3.42 -7.87
CA VAL A 3 -11.52 -3.05 -6.88
C VAL A 3 -10.90 -4.33 -6.34
N ILE A 4 -9.57 -4.41 -6.31
CA ILE A 4 -8.81 -5.60 -5.92
C ILE A 4 -7.77 -5.20 -4.89
N TYR A 5 -7.65 -6.01 -3.84
CA TYR A 5 -6.56 -5.94 -2.88
C TYR A 5 -5.55 -7.04 -3.21
N PRO A 6 -4.43 -6.74 -3.86
CA PRO A 6 -3.55 -7.76 -4.44
C PRO A 6 -2.87 -8.65 -3.39
N GLU A 7 -2.70 -8.17 -2.16
CA GLU A 7 -2.19 -8.93 -1.01
C GLU A 7 -3.17 -9.96 -0.45
N GLY A 8 -4.46 -9.90 -0.85
CA GLY A 8 -5.50 -10.85 -0.47
C GLY A 8 -5.98 -10.78 0.99
N THR A 9 -5.20 -10.21 1.90
CA THR A 9 -5.62 -9.98 3.29
C THR A 9 -5.11 -8.64 3.82
N ARG A 10 -5.69 -8.16 4.91
CA ARG A 10 -5.20 -6.94 5.57
C ARG A 10 -3.82 -7.16 6.17
N THR A 11 -2.83 -6.45 5.65
CA THR A 11 -1.43 -6.49 6.11
C THR A 11 -1.20 -5.52 7.26
N GLN A 12 -0.22 -5.84 8.12
CA GLN A 12 0.16 -4.96 9.22
C GLN A 12 0.85 -3.70 8.64
N PRO A 13 0.55 -2.49 9.15
CA PRO A 13 1.25 -1.29 8.74
C PRO A 13 2.77 -1.42 8.85
N GLY A 14 3.49 -0.92 7.85
CA GLY A 14 4.96 -1.00 7.79
C GLY A 14 5.51 -2.38 7.40
N THR A 15 4.66 -3.35 7.05
CA THR A 15 5.09 -4.66 6.55
C THR A 15 4.64 -4.86 5.11
N ARG A 16 5.38 -5.67 4.35
CA ARG A 16 5.05 -6.02 2.96
C ARG A 16 4.61 -7.46 2.85
N GLN A 17 3.65 -7.73 1.97
CA GLN A 17 3.23 -9.08 1.61
C GLN A 17 3.28 -9.27 0.09
N PRO A 18 3.57 -10.48 -0.40
CA PRO A 18 3.60 -10.75 -1.84
C PRO A 18 2.24 -10.49 -2.49
N TYR A 19 2.25 -9.86 -3.66
CA TYR A 19 1.03 -9.66 -4.45
C TYR A 19 0.64 -10.96 -5.15
N HIS A 20 -0.63 -11.33 -5.06
CA HIS A 20 -1.15 -12.51 -5.72
C HIS A 20 -1.22 -12.29 -7.25
N PRO A 21 -0.93 -13.33 -8.05
CA PRO A 21 -0.87 -13.21 -9.51
C PRO A 21 -2.23 -12.98 -10.19
N GLY A 22 -3.34 -13.10 -9.45
CA GLY A 22 -4.70 -12.94 -9.98
C GLY A 22 -4.95 -11.55 -10.60
N ILE A 23 -4.35 -10.48 -10.05
CA ILE A 23 -4.47 -9.15 -10.63
C ILE A 23 -3.78 -9.05 -12.00
N ALA A 24 -2.63 -9.71 -12.16
CA ALA A 24 -1.92 -9.80 -13.44
C ALA A 24 -2.74 -10.58 -14.48
N ALA A 25 -3.45 -11.64 -14.06
CA ALA A 25 -4.33 -12.39 -14.96
C ALA A 25 -5.50 -11.53 -15.45
N LEU A 26 -6.11 -10.73 -14.57
CA LEU A 26 -7.17 -9.80 -14.94
C LEU A 26 -6.66 -8.68 -15.84
N TYR A 27 -5.50 -8.09 -15.55
CA TYR A 27 -4.87 -7.07 -16.39
C TYR A 27 -4.61 -7.56 -17.82
N SER A 28 -4.11 -8.79 -17.98
CA SER A 28 -3.86 -9.36 -19.31
C SER A 28 -5.15 -9.75 -20.07
N GLY A 29 -6.24 -10.03 -19.35
CA GLY A 29 -7.51 -10.45 -19.95
C GLY A 29 -8.51 -9.32 -20.19
N LEU A 30 -8.33 -8.19 -19.51
CA LEU A 30 -9.21 -7.03 -19.57
C LEU A 30 -8.36 -5.88 -20.09
N ASP A 31 -8.55 -5.48 -21.35
CA ASP A 31 -7.88 -4.35 -22.00
C ASP A 31 -8.32 -3.00 -21.38
N LEU A 32 -8.03 -2.84 -20.10
CA LEU A 32 -8.49 -1.75 -19.24
C LEU A 32 -7.31 -1.18 -18.44
N PRO A 33 -7.28 0.15 -18.23
CA PRO A 33 -6.29 0.76 -17.36
C PRO A 33 -6.50 0.33 -15.89
N VAL A 34 -5.41 0.21 -15.15
CA VAL A 34 -5.41 -0.07 -13.71
C VAL A 34 -4.97 1.17 -12.97
N VAL A 35 -5.78 1.65 -12.02
CA VAL A 35 -5.45 2.81 -11.18
C VAL A 35 -4.93 2.28 -9.83
N PRO A 36 -3.64 2.43 -9.51
CA PRO A 36 -3.13 2.05 -8.20
C PRO A 36 -3.66 2.99 -7.11
N ILE A 37 -3.92 2.46 -5.92
CA ILE A 37 -4.42 3.23 -4.78
C ILE A 37 -3.59 2.88 -3.56
N ALA A 38 -3.07 3.90 -2.87
CA ALA A 38 -2.36 3.76 -1.60
C ALA A 38 -3.17 4.38 -0.46
N LEU A 39 -3.04 3.84 0.76
CA LEU A 39 -3.75 4.34 1.93
C LEU A 39 -3.09 3.98 3.25
N ASN A 40 -3.28 4.80 4.29
CA ASN A 40 -2.69 4.61 5.62
C ASN A 40 -3.69 4.06 6.67
N SER A 41 -4.87 3.59 6.27
CA SER A 41 -5.95 3.22 7.20
C SER A 41 -5.57 2.17 8.24
N GLY A 42 -4.60 1.30 7.93
CA GLY A 42 -4.15 0.24 8.85
C GLY A 42 -3.56 0.77 10.17
N LEU A 43 -3.03 2.00 10.19
CA LEU A 43 -2.53 2.66 11.40
C LEU A 43 -3.65 3.01 12.38
N PHE A 44 -4.80 3.42 11.84
CA PHE A 44 -5.94 3.90 12.63
C PHE A 44 -6.91 2.78 12.95
N TRP A 45 -7.09 1.84 12.01
CA TRP A 45 -8.02 0.72 12.13
C TRP A 45 -7.24 -0.62 12.08
N PRO A 46 -6.59 -1.04 13.18
CA PRO A 46 -5.77 -2.24 13.17
C PRO A 46 -6.59 -3.51 12.93
N ARG A 47 -5.95 -4.51 12.30
CA ARG A 47 -6.55 -5.83 12.06
C ARG A 47 -6.94 -6.47 13.40
N ARG A 48 -8.16 -7.02 13.49
CA ARG A 48 -8.72 -7.70 14.68
C ARG A 48 -8.83 -6.81 15.94
N SER A 49 -8.89 -5.50 15.79
CA SER A 49 -9.15 -4.57 16.89
C SER A 49 -10.54 -3.95 16.78
N VAL A 50 -11.23 -3.80 17.92
CA VAL A 50 -12.42 -2.94 18.06
C VAL A 50 -12.04 -1.49 18.39
N GLN A 51 -10.80 -1.27 18.84
CA GLN A 51 -10.26 0.04 19.15
C GLN A 51 -9.71 0.68 17.89
N MET A 52 -10.39 1.75 17.46
CA MET A 52 -9.97 2.62 16.36
C MET A 52 -9.25 3.83 16.96
N ASN A 53 -8.06 4.13 16.46
CA ASN A 53 -7.31 5.30 16.87
C ASN A 53 -7.85 6.54 16.14
N PRO A 54 -8.01 7.70 16.80
CA PRO A 54 -8.35 8.94 16.13
C PRO A 54 -7.22 9.39 15.21
N GLY A 55 -7.59 10.06 14.11
CA GLY A 55 -6.63 10.60 13.14
C GLY A 55 -7.25 10.76 11.76
N THR A 56 -6.42 10.78 10.72
CA THR A 56 -6.86 10.99 9.34
C THR A 56 -6.44 9.83 8.43
N ILE A 57 -7.42 9.21 7.79
CA ILE A 57 -7.18 8.23 6.73
C ILE A 57 -7.01 8.97 5.41
N THR A 58 -5.83 8.86 4.83
CA THR A 58 -5.52 9.38 3.50
C THR A 58 -5.66 8.26 2.49
N VAL A 59 -6.37 8.54 1.39
CA VAL A 59 -6.48 7.65 0.23
C VAL A 59 -5.95 8.42 -0.96
N GLU A 60 -4.94 7.86 -1.62
CA GLU A 60 -4.27 8.51 -2.75
C GLU A 60 -4.44 7.66 -4.01
N TYR A 61 -5.03 8.27 -5.04
CA TYR A 61 -5.14 7.68 -6.37
C TYR A 61 -3.89 8.04 -7.18
N LEU A 62 -3.24 7.03 -7.72
CA LEU A 62 -1.98 7.17 -8.45
C LEU A 62 -2.22 7.20 -9.97
N PRO A 63 -1.24 7.66 -10.76
CA PRO A 63 -1.35 7.65 -12.22
C PRO A 63 -1.76 6.28 -12.76
N PRO A 64 -2.71 6.21 -13.71
CA PRO A 64 -3.15 4.95 -14.29
C PRO A 64 -2.02 4.21 -15.00
N LEU A 65 -1.94 2.90 -14.77
CA LEU A 65 -1.13 1.97 -15.56
C LEU A 65 -1.92 1.59 -16.82
N PRO A 66 -1.41 1.90 -18.04
CA PRO A 66 -2.12 1.61 -19.28
C PRO A 66 -2.22 0.09 -19.53
N PRO A 67 -3.21 -0.37 -20.30
CA PRO A 67 -3.32 -1.78 -20.68
C PRO A 67 -2.26 -2.20 -21.71
N GLY A 68 -2.17 -3.50 -21.98
CA GLY A 68 -1.35 -4.06 -23.07
C GLY A 68 0.15 -4.19 -22.79
N GLY A 69 0.61 -3.90 -21.57
CA GLY A 69 2.01 -4.03 -21.16
C GLY A 69 2.43 -5.46 -20.79
N ASP A 70 3.74 -5.67 -20.61
CA ASP A 70 4.26 -6.94 -20.08
C ASP A 70 3.76 -7.19 -18.65
N ARG A 71 3.32 -8.43 -18.40
CA ARG A 71 2.74 -8.86 -17.12
C ARG A 71 3.70 -8.67 -15.95
N ARG A 72 4.99 -8.98 -16.12
CA ARG A 72 5.97 -8.87 -15.03
C ARG A 72 6.30 -7.42 -14.75
N GLN A 73 6.43 -6.59 -15.79
CA GLN A 73 6.63 -5.16 -15.65
C GLN A 73 5.43 -4.49 -14.98
N PHE A 74 4.20 -4.86 -15.37
CA PHE A 74 2.98 -4.38 -14.73
C PHE A 74 2.98 -4.66 -13.22
N MET A 75 3.26 -5.91 -12.81
CA MET A 75 3.29 -6.28 -11.39
C MET A 75 4.33 -5.47 -10.60
N ARG A 76 5.54 -5.30 -11.16
CA ARG A 76 6.58 -4.47 -10.53
C ARG A 76 6.15 -3.02 -10.38
N ASN A 77 5.64 -2.41 -11.45
CA ASN A 77 5.19 -1.02 -11.43
C ASN A 77 4.06 -0.80 -10.44
N LEU A 78 3.12 -1.75 -10.36
CA LEU A 78 2.00 -1.70 -9.44
C LEU A 78 2.48 -1.76 -7.98
N GLU A 79 3.35 -2.71 -7.66
CA GLU A 79 3.92 -2.86 -6.32
C GLU A 79 4.76 -1.64 -5.94
N GLU A 80 5.67 -1.19 -6.79
CA GLU A 80 6.49 0.01 -6.54
C GLU A 80 5.64 1.26 -6.28
N ALA A 81 4.58 1.46 -7.08
CA ALA A 81 3.69 2.61 -6.93
C ALA A 81 2.93 2.57 -5.60
N ILE A 82 2.31 1.43 -5.26
CA ILE A 82 1.50 1.29 -4.04
C ILE A 82 2.39 1.30 -2.81
N GLU A 83 3.47 0.50 -2.78
CA GLU A 83 4.34 0.37 -1.61
C GLU A 83 5.12 1.66 -1.34
N GLY A 84 5.65 2.32 -2.38
CA GLY A 84 6.36 3.58 -2.23
C GLY A 84 5.47 4.69 -1.67
N THR A 85 4.23 4.78 -2.16
CA THR A 85 3.26 5.77 -1.68
C THR A 85 2.74 5.42 -0.29
N SER A 86 2.44 4.14 -0.02
CA SER A 86 1.95 3.69 1.29
C SER A 86 3.00 3.91 2.38
N GLU A 87 4.28 3.67 2.10
CA GLU A 87 5.38 3.97 3.03
C GLU A 87 5.48 5.47 3.34
N ARG A 88 5.32 6.34 2.33
CA ARG A 88 5.29 7.79 2.53
C ARG A 88 4.12 8.19 3.43
N LEU A 89 2.90 7.74 3.11
CA LEU A 89 1.69 8.03 3.90
C LEU A 89 1.78 7.48 5.33
N TYR A 90 2.45 6.34 5.50
CA TYR A 90 2.72 5.74 6.80
C TYR A 90 3.61 6.65 7.65
N ARG A 91 4.74 7.13 7.12
CA ARG A 91 5.66 8.03 7.82
C ARG A 91 5.01 9.37 8.18
N GLU A 92 4.28 9.97 7.24
CA GLU A 92 3.51 11.20 7.47
C GLU A 92 2.54 11.04 8.63
N ALA A 93 1.78 9.94 8.64
CA ALA A 93 0.81 9.65 9.70
C ALA A 93 1.48 9.34 11.05
N LEU A 94 2.62 8.64 11.08
CA LEU A 94 3.38 8.43 12.31
C LEU A 94 3.83 9.76 12.93
N SER A 95 4.44 10.63 12.13
CA SER A 95 4.91 11.95 12.58
C SER A 95 3.76 12.80 13.13
N GLN A 96 2.60 12.78 12.46
CA GLN A 96 1.48 13.65 12.80
C GLN A 96 0.62 13.14 13.97
N PHE A 97 0.36 11.83 14.04
CA PHE A 97 -0.63 11.25 14.96
C PHE A 97 -0.05 10.28 15.98
N PHE A 98 1.17 9.77 15.77
CA PHE A 98 1.81 8.78 16.64
C PHE A 98 3.28 9.13 16.95
N PRO A 99 3.59 10.33 17.48
CA PRO A 99 4.96 10.81 17.63
C PRO A 99 5.84 9.92 18.53
N GLU A 100 5.25 9.18 19.48
CA GLU A 100 5.99 8.19 20.29
C GLU A 100 6.43 6.97 19.47
N LYS A 101 5.69 6.58 18.43
CA LYS A 101 6.04 5.47 17.53
C LYS A 101 7.06 5.86 16.46
N THR A 102 7.18 7.15 16.16
CA THR A 102 8.17 7.67 15.19
C THR A 102 9.61 7.35 15.62
N LYS A 103 9.93 7.52 16.91
CA LYS A 103 11.28 7.25 17.45
C LYS A 103 11.67 5.78 17.34
N ALA A 104 10.72 4.87 17.59
CA ALA A 104 10.95 3.43 17.48
C ALA A 104 11.13 2.95 16.03
N HIS A 105 10.50 3.63 15.05
CA HIS A 105 10.69 3.31 13.64
C HIS A 105 12.07 3.73 13.14
N GLU A 106 12.53 4.93 13.49
CA GLU A 106 13.86 5.46 13.12
C GLU A 106 15.02 4.62 13.69
N GLU A 107 14.87 4.07 14.90
CA GLU A 107 15.86 3.18 15.53
C GLU A 107 15.89 1.76 14.92
N SER A 108 14.83 1.35 14.22
CA SER A 108 14.70 0.00 13.63
C SER A 108 15.06 -0.08 12.14
N ALA A 109 15.28 1.06 11.48
CA ALA A 109 15.75 1.10 10.11
C ALA A 109 17.17 0.53 10.04
N PRO A 110 17.46 -0.45 9.17
CA PRO A 110 18.82 -0.95 9.01
C PRO A 110 19.67 0.23 8.53
N GLY A 111 20.70 0.57 9.31
CA GLY A 111 21.68 1.56 8.90
C GLY A 111 22.21 1.15 7.52
N CYS A 112 22.00 2.02 6.52
CA CYS A 112 22.80 1.97 5.31
C CYS A 112 24.24 2.29 5.72
N GLY A 113 25.01 1.24 6.00
CA GLY A 113 26.46 1.21 6.00
C GLY A 113 26.97 0.50 4.76
#